data_AF-A0A8T4SAK4-F1
#
_entry.id   AF-A0A8T4SAK4-F1
#
_cell.length_a   1.000
_cell.length_b   1.000
_cell.length_c   1.000
_cell.angle_alpha   90.00
_cell.angle_beta   90.00
_cell.angle_gamma   90.00
#
_symmetry.space_group_name_H-M   'P 1'
#
loop_
_entity.id
_entity.type
_entity.pdbx_description
1 polymer ?
#
loop_
_entity_poly.entity_id
_entity_poly.type
_entity_poly.pdbx_seq_one_letter_code
_entity_poly.pdbx_strand_id
1 'polypeptide(L)'
;MNKRGFIFTFISVILVSVIMLAFLIQYSSRTRVNIERINTDVETMNSFVKNLNNDYIPRAIEVSGNQAILSLLDYMDENDKYVGKTSEGEPEEGEPWNIEHVIINAMLDGEYKNGFGEGEEGPELALMEIDDVSYNLSSTLNEINLLANFTGINLNYEDVQKQKIEVFQDSPWHVNISIEMSYTIKNKDSSISWNYENIKIKTAIPISNFKDPLYFINADSEVIINRTTYELPSEINEHVADTNYAQCGKSPNFLNRTQGNFEDMENSGLSGIESLVDFQSPLYSVIDFQYLNTINPSPRTNIGGSGYLIDSTHDECYNI
;
A
#
# COMPACT_ATOMS: atom_id res chain seq x y z
N MET A 1 -1.12 48.44 78.54
CA MET A 1 -1.27 47.54 77.36
C MET A 1 -2.33 46.49 77.64
N ASN A 2 -3.37 46.42 76.80
CA ASN A 2 -4.48 45.48 76.96
C ASN A 2 -4.05 44.06 76.54
N LYS A 3 -3.62 43.22 77.49
CA LYS A 3 -3.18 41.83 77.25
C LYS A 3 -4.21 40.99 76.47
N ARG A 4 -5.50 41.32 76.61
CA ARG A 4 -6.60 40.64 75.90
C ARG A 4 -6.57 40.90 74.39
N GLY A 5 -6.25 42.12 73.96
CA GLY A 5 -6.19 42.45 72.53
C GLY A 5 -5.10 41.69 71.78
N PHE A 6 -3.93 41.53 72.41
CA PHE A 6 -2.81 40.77 71.84
C PHE A 6 -3.14 39.30 71.60
N ILE A 7 -3.87 38.66 72.52
CA ILE A 7 -4.30 37.26 72.40
C ILE A 7 -5.25 37.10 71.20
N PHE A 8 -6.21 38.01 71.04
CA PHE A 8 -7.13 37.98 69.89
C PHE A 8 -6.40 38.16 68.56
N THR A 9 -5.47 39.10 68.45
CA THR A 9 -4.69 39.28 67.21
C THR A 9 -3.84 38.05 66.90
N PHE A 10 -3.26 37.40 67.91
CA PHE A 10 -2.47 36.19 67.73
C PHE A 10 -3.33 35.02 67.22
N ILE A 11 -4.51 34.80 67.80
CA ILE A 11 -5.46 33.79 67.34
C ILE A 11 -5.90 34.07 65.90
N SER A 12 -6.23 35.32 65.57
CA SER A 12 -6.62 35.70 64.21
C SER A 12 -5.52 35.45 63.19
N VAL A 13 -4.26 35.77 63.51
CA VAL A 13 -3.12 35.51 62.62
C VAL A 13 -2.95 34.00 62.40
N ILE A 14 -3.00 33.19 63.46
CA ILE A 14 -2.91 31.72 63.34
C ILE A 14 -4.04 31.19 62.45
N LEU A 15 -5.27 31.65 62.68
CA LEU A 15 -6.43 31.20 61.91
C LEU A 15 -6.30 31.54 60.42
N VAL A 16 -5.86 32.77 60.09
CA VAL A 16 -5.59 33.15 58.70
C VAL A 16 -4.45 32.33 58.10
N SER A 17 -3.37 32.06 58.86
CA SER A 17 -2.26 31.23 58.40
C SER A 17 -2.70 29.79 58.10
N VAL A 18 -3.53 29.18 58.95
CA VAL A 18 -4.07 27.83 58.72
C VAL A 18 -4.95 27.80 57.48
N ILE A 19 -5.81 28.81 57.31
CA ILE A 19 -6.67 28.93 56.12
C ILE A 19 -5.82 29.07 54.85
N MET A 20 -4.81 29.96 54.85
CA MET A 20 -3.90 30.11 53.71
C MET A 20 -3.17 28.80 53.40
N LEU A 21 -2.67 28.09 54.42
CA LEU A 21 -2.00 26.81 54.23
C LEU A 21 -2.94 25.77 53.60
N ALA A 22 -4.19 25.69 54.06
CA ALA A 22 -5.19 24.80 53.49
C ALA A 22 -5.47 25.11 52.01
N PHE A 23 -5.61 26.40 51.67
CA PHE A 23 -5.77 26.83 50.27
C PHE A 23 -4.56 26.50 49.41
N LEU A 24 -3.33 26.68 49.90
CA LEU A 24 -2.11 26.33 49.17
C LEU A 24 -2.00 24.83 48.91
N ILE A 25 -2.35 24.00 49.90
CA ILE A 25 -2.38 22.54 49.75
C ILE A 25 -3.42 22.13 48.70
N GLN A 26 -4.62 22.69 48.77
CA GLN A 26 -5.69 22.40 47.81
C GLN A 26 -5.33 22.85 46.39
N TYR A 27 -4.74 24.04 46.25
CA TYR A 27 -4.27 24.56 44.97
C TYR A 27 -3.17 23.69 44.37
N SER A 28 -2.15 23.34 45.17
CA SER A 28 -1.04 22.47 44.74
C SER A 28 -1.54 21.09 44.32
N SER A 29 -2.46 20.50 45.10
CA SER A 29 -3.05 19.19 44.78
C SER A 29 -3.83 19.21 43.48
N ARG A 30 -4.68 20.22 43.24
CA ARG A 30 -5.42 20.37 41.98
C ARG A 30 -4.48 20.56 40.79
N THR A 31 -3.47 21.41 40.94
CA THR A 31 -2.47 21.64 39.89
C THR A 31 -1.71 20.36 39.55
N ARG A 32 -1.30 19.58 40.58
CA ARG A 32 -0.62 18.31 40.37
C ARG A 32 -1.47 17.30 39.61
N VAL A 33 -2.74 17.12 40.00
CA VAL A 33 -3.67 16.20 39.31
C VAL A 33 -3.88 16.64 37.86
N ASN A 34 -4.02 17.94 37.60
CA ASN A 34 -4.16 18.45 36.23
C ASN A 34 -2.89 18.21 35.40
N ILE A 35 -1.70 18.41 35.98
CA ILE A 35 -0.43 18.13 35.30
C ILE A 35 -0.30 16.63 35.00
N GLU A 36 -0.60 15.75 35.96
CA GLU A 36 -0.54 14.29 35.75
C GLU A 36 -1.52 13.85 34.65
N ARG A 37 -2.73 14.42 34.61
CA ARG A 37 -3.70 14.17 33.55
C ARG A 37 -3.19 14.63 32.19
N ILE A 38 -2.72 15.88 32.08
CA ILE A 38 -2.19 16.43 30.82
C ILE A 38 -1.01 15.58 30.33
N ASN A 39 -0.10 15.18 31.22
CA ASN A 39 1.03 14.33 30.86
C ASN A 39 0.56 12.97 30.29
N THR A 40 -0.45 12.37 30.90
CA THR A 40 -1.04 11.11 30.43
C THR A 40 -1.70 11.27 29.06
N ASP A 41 -2.44 12.37 28.86
CA ASP A 41 -3.07 12.68 27.57
C ASP A 41 -2.02 12.90 26.48
N VAL A 42 -0.94 13.63 26.78
CA VAL A 42 0.20 13.85 25.87
C VAL A 42 0.88 12.52 25.52
N GLU A 43 1.16 11.67 26.51
CA GLU A 43 1.81 10.37 26.29
C GLU A 43 0.96 9.43 25.43
N THR A 44 -0.35 9.39 25.70
CA THR A 44 -1.32 8.60 24.94
C THR A 44 -1.39 9.08 23.49
N MET A 45 -1.50 10.40 23.28
CA MET A 45 -1.57 10.95 21.93
C MET A 45 -0.26 10.79 21.16
N ASN A 46 0.90 10.97 21.80
CA ASN A 46 2.19 10.68 21.17
C ASN A 46 2.30 9.21 20.75
N SER A 47 1.84 8.30 21.58
CA SER A 47 1.83 6.87 21.28
C SER A 47 0.89 6.56 20.10
N PHE A 48 -0.30 7.17 20.09
CA PHE A 48 -1.25 7.04 18.99
C PHE A 48 -0.67 7.58 17.68
N VAL A 49 -0.13 8.79 17.67
CA VAL A 49 0.51 9.41 16.50
C VAL A 49 1.64 8.55 15.96
N LYS A 50 2.47 7.99 16.86
CA LYS A 50 3.56 7.09 16.48
C LYS A 50 3.03 5.83 15.81
N ASN A 51 2.04 5.17 16.39
CA ASN A 51 1.44 3.96 15.82
C ASN A 51 0.68 4.26 14.52
N LEU A 52 0.02 5.41 14.44
CA LEU A 52 -0.69 5.84 13.23
C LEU A 52 0.27 5.95 12.04
N ASN A 53 1.42 6.61 12.23
CA ASN A 53 2.42 6.82 11.18
C ASN A 53 3.23 5.57 10.84
N ASN A 54 3.59 4.77 11.84
CA ASN A 54 4.53 3.66 11.64
C ASN A 54 3.82 2.34 11.34
N ASP A 55 2.57 2.16 11.80
CA ASP A 55 1.88 0.87 11.75
C ASP A 55 0.54 0.98 11.03
N TYR A 56 -0.37 1.85 11.48
CA TYR A 56 -1.77 1.80 11.03
C TYR A 56 -1.95 2.28 9.60
N ILE A 57 -1.41 3.44 9.22
CA ILE A 57 -1.54 3.94 7.84
C ILE A 57 -0.74 3.07 6.87
N PRO A 58 0.55 2.73 7.11
CA PRO A 58 1.28 1.82 6.23
C PRO A 58 0.56 0.49 6.01
N ARG A 59 0.00 -0.11 7.06
CA ARG A 59 -0.78 -1.35 6.96
C ARG A 59 -2.09 -1.17 6.21
N ALA A 60 -2.78 -0.05 6.39
CA ALA A 60 -3.98 0.26 5.62
C ALA A 60 -3.68 0.33 4.11
N ILE A 61 -2.57 0.99 3.74
CA ILE A 61 -2.12 1.06 2.35
C ILE A 61 -1.71 -0.33 1.84
N GLU A 62 -0.99 -1.11 2.65
CA GLU A 62 -0.54 -2.46 2.29
C GLU A 62 -1.71 -3.40 2.03
N VAL A 63 -2.70 -3.44 2.94
CA VAL A 63 -3.89 -4.28 2.80
C VAL A 63 -4.71 -3.84 1.60
N SER A 64 -4.99 -2.55 1.47
CA SER A 64 -5.81 -2.02 0.35
C SER A 64 -5.11 -2.22 -0.99
N GLY A 65 -3.80 -2.01 -1.03
CA GLY A 65 -2.97 -2.26 -2.21
C GLY A 65 -2.89 -3.71 -2.60
N ASN A 66 -2.72 -4.61 -1.63
CA ASN A 66 -2.66 -6.05 -1.88
C ASN A 66 -4.00 -6.54 -2.42
N GLN A 67 -5.10 -6.11 -1.80
CA GLN A 67 -6.43 -6.48 -2.24
C GLN A 67 -6.77 -5.90 -3.61
N ALA A 68 -6.36 -4.66 -3.90
CA ALA A 68 -6.49 -4.05 -5.21
C ALA A 68 -5.76 -4.87 -6.28
N ILE A 69 -4.50 -5.24 -6.04
CA ILE A 69 -3.74 -6.08 -6.97
C ILE A 69 -4.44 -7.42 -7.18
N LEU A 70 -4.83 -8.14 -6.11
CA LEU A 70 -5.52 -9.42 -6.23
C LEU A 70 -6.82 -9.30 -7.04
N SER A 71 -7.61 -8.26 -6.78
CA SER A 71 -8.86 -8.00 -7.50
C SER A 71 -8.63 -7.70 -8.96
N LEU A 72 -7.56 -6.97 -9.29
CA LEU A 72 -7.17 -6.70 -10.66
C LEU A 72 -6.75 -7.99 -11.39
N LEU A 73 -5.97 -8.85 -10.72
CA LEU A 73 -5.57 -10.14 -11.29
C LEU A 73 -6.78 -11.06 -11.52
N ASP A 74 -7.71 -11.11 -10.58
CA ASP A 74 -8.97 -11.86 -10.68
C ASP A 74 -9.82 -11.34 -11.85
N TYR A 75 -9.97 -10.02 -11.96
CA TYR A 75 -10.65 -9.40 -13.09
C TYR A 75 -10.00 -9.76 -14.44
N MET A 76 -8.66 -9.74 -14.53
CA MET A 76 -7.93 -10.12 -15.76
C MET A 76 -8.20 -11.58 -16.15
N ASP A 77 -8.22 -12.47 -15.16
CA ASP A 77 -8.49 -13.92 -15.33
C ASP A 77 -9.92 -14.14 -15.85
N GLU A 78 -10.91 -13.43 -15.28
CA GLU A 78 -12.31 -13.54 -15.68
C GLU A 78 -12.60 -12.96 -17.07
N ASN A 79 -11.91 -11.88 -17.45
CA ASN A 79 -12.23 -11.10 -18.66
C ASN A 79 -11.28 -11.35 -19.83
N ASP A 80 -10.22 -12.13 -19.64
CA ASP A 80 -9.20 -12.42 -20.66
C ASP A 80 -8.60 -11.13 -21.25
N LYS A 81 -8.41 -10.10 -20.41
CA LYS A 81 -8.04 -8.74 -20.81
C LYS A 81 -7.11 -8.06 -19.80
N TYR A 82 -6.16 -7.29 -20.31
CA TYR A 82 -5.27 -6.47 -19.49
C TYR A 82 -6.04 -5.28 -18.93
N VAL A 83 -5.59 -4.79 -17.77
CA VAL A 83 -6.16 -3.65 -17.04
C VAL A 83 -5.80 -2.32 -17.73
N GLY A 84 -4.83 -2.31 -18.65
CA GLY A 84 -4.36 -1.11 -19.34
C GLY A 84 -5.06 -0.82 -20.66
N LYS A 85 -4.51 0.13 -21.44
CA LYS A 85 -5.11 0.56 -22.71
C LYS A 85 -5.29 -0.64 -23.64
N THR A 86 -6.53 -0.85 -24.08
CA THR A 86 -6.86 -1.80 -25.15
C THR A 86 -6.06 -1.46 -26.39
N SER A 87 -5.35 -2.46 -26.92
CA SER A 87 -4.55 -2.35 -28.13
C SER A 87 -5.40 -1.83 -29.29
N GLU A 88 -4.95 -0.71 -29.86
CA GLU A 88 -5.34 -0.09 -31.14
C GLU A 88 -6.58 -0.67 -31.86
N GLY A 89 -7.73 -0.01 -31.75
CA GLY A 89 -8.83 -0.26 -32.68
C GLY A 89 -10.18 0.30 -32.28
N GLU A 90 -10.46 0.37 -30.99
CA GLU A 90 -11.71 0.95 -30.48
C GLU A 90 -11.37 2.22 -29.69
N PRO A 91 -11.86 3.39 -30.14
CA PRO A 91 -11.85 4.58 -29.31
C PRO A 91 -12.94 4.38 -28.25
N GLU A 92 -12.66 3.57 -27.24
CA GLU A 92 -13.41 3.73 -26.00
C GLU A 92 -12.94 5.06 -25.39
N GLU A 93 -13.88 5.99 -25.27
CA GLU A 93 -13.74 7.29 -24.61
C GLU A 93 -13.51 7.12 -23.08
N GLY A 94 -12.69 6.15 -22.67
CA GLY A 94 -12.36 5.84 -21.29
C GLY A 94 -10.93 6.28 -20.96
N GLU A 95 -10.75 6.91 -19.80
CA GLU A 95 -9.41 7.15 -19.28
C GLU A 95 -8.71 5.80 -19.01
N PRO A 96 -7.40 5.67 -19.31
CA PRO A 96 -6.66 4.46 -18.97
C PRO A 96 -6.81 4.19 -17.48
N TRP A 97 -7.04 2.92 -17.13
CA TRP A 97 -7.36 2.58 -15.75
C TRP A 97 -6.21 2.95 -14.82
N ASN A 98 -6.59 3.40 -13.63
CA ASN A 98 -5.64 3.84 -12.64
C ASN A 98 -5.76 2.96 -11.39
N ILE A 99 -4.74 2.13 -11.14
CA ILE A 99 -4.63 1.31 -9.93
C ILE A 99 -4.76 2.14 -8.65
N GLU A 100 -4.39 3.43 -8.69
CA GLU A 100 -4.58 4.37 -7.58
C GLU A 100 -6.07 4.53 -7.23
N HIS A 101 -6.95 4.60 -8.24
CA HIS A 101 -8.39 4.68 -8.03
C HIS A 101 -8.94 3.38 -7.44
N VAL A 102 -8.46 2.22 -7.89
CA VAL A 102 -8.86 0.91 -7.35
C VAL A 102 -8.51 0.82 -5.86
N ILE A 103 -7.31 1.26 -5.47
CA ILE A 103 -6.86 1.26 -4.08
C ILE A 103 -7.74 2.16 -3.20
N ILE A 104 -8.13 3.34 -3.69
CA ILE A 104 -8.93 4.30 -2.91
C ILE A 104 -10.39 3.86 -2.80
N ASN A 105 -10.98 3.41 -3.91
CA ASN A 105 -12.43 3.32 -4.08
C ASN A 105 -12.95 1.90 -4.35
N ALA A 106 -12.08 0.90 -4.54
CA ALA A 106 -12.48 -0.45 -4.96
C ALA A 106 -13.22 -0.52 -6.32
N MET A 107 -12.95 0.41 -7.23
CA MET A 107 -13.61 0.47 -8.54
C MET A 107 -12.63 0.62 -9.69
N LEU A 108 -12.97 -0.01 -10.82
CA LEU A 108 -12.21 0.06 -12.09
C LEU A 108 -12.51 1.34 -12.87
N ASP A 109 -13.77 1.76 -12.89
CA ASP A 109 -14.31 2.93 -13.60
C ASP A 109 -15.38 3.58 -12.70
N GLY A 110 -15.32 4.90 -12.53
CA GLY A 110 -16.36 5.69 -11.86
C GLY A 110 -16.17 6.00 -10.36
N GLU A 111 -17.14 6.73 -9.80
CA GLU A 111 -17.19 7.09 -8.38
C GLU A 111 -17.93 6.02 -7.57
N TYR A 112 -17.32 5.55 -6.47
CA TYR A 112 -17.95 4.60 -5.55
C TYR A 112 -19.17 5.20 -4.89
N LYS A 113 -20.34 4.58 -5.13
CA LYS A 113 -21.52 4.79 -4.31
C LYS A 113 -21.33 4.17 -2.93
N ASN A 114 -20.82 4.96 -2.00
CA ASN A 114 -20.87 4.68 -0.56
C ASN A 114 -22.29 4.69 0.04
N GLY A 115 -23.31 4.30 -0.74
CA GLY A 115 -24.71 4.31 -0.32
C GLY A 115 -25.45 5.64 -0.41
N PHE A 116 -24.93 6.65 -1.13
CA PHE A 116 -25.51 8.01 -1.15
C PHE A 116 -25.89 8.66 -2.49
N GLY A 117 -25.81 8.02 -3.67
CA GLY A 117 -26.39 8.64 -4.89
C GLY A 117 -26.01 8.02 -6.22
N GLU A 118 -26.88 8.19 -7.22
CA GLU A 118 -27.06 7.60 -8.57
C GLU A 118 -25.89 7.67 -9.61
N GLY A 119 -24.66 7.21 -9.32
CA GLY A 119 -23.69 6.78 -10.35
C GLY A 119 -24.01 5.48 -11.10
N GLU A 120 -23.44 5.27 -12.29
CA GLU A 120 -23.53 4.01 -13.04
C GLU A 120 -22.65 2.93 -12.36
N GLU A 121 -23.14 1.69 -12.25
CA GLU A 121 -22.42 0.59 -11.60
C GLU A 121 -21.27 0.14 -12.50
N GLY A 122 -20.03 0.54 -12.18
CA GLY A 122 -18.84 -0.12 -12.69
C GLY A 122 -18.76 -1.57 -12.20
N PRO A 123 -17.99 -2.45 -12.87
CA PRO A 123 -17.80 -3.82 -12.40
C PRO A 123 -17.24 -3.80 -10.97
N GLU A 124 -17.98 -4.39 -10.05
CA GLU A 124 -17.55 -4.58 -8.68
C GLU A 124 -16.36 -5.53 -8.65
N LEU A 125 -15.29 -5.10 -8.01
CA LEU A 125 -14.12 -5.94 -7.79
C LEU A 125 -14.39 -6.84 -6.59
N ALA A 126 -14.84 -8.07 -6.85
CA ALA A 126 -15.35 -9.00 -5.84
C ALA A 126 -14.39 -9.24 -4.66
N LEU A 127 -13.08 -9.12 -4.88
CA LEU A 127 -12.10 -9.28 -3.82
C LEU A 127 -11.93 -8.01 -2.95
N MET A 128 -12.36 -6.82 -3.38
CA MET A 128 -12.29 -5.61 -2.58
C MET A 128 -13.38 -5.50 -1.50
N GLU A 129 -14.44 -6.31 -1.59
CA GLU A 129 -15.52 -6.39 -0.62
C GLU A 129 -15.80 -7.85 -0.25
N ILE A 130 -15.52 -8.25 0.99
CA ILE A 130 -15.75 -9.61 1.47
C ILE A 130 -16.60 -9.52 2.74
N ASP A 131 -17.74 -10.20 2.75
CA ASP A 131 -18.66 -10.24 3.90
C ASP A 131 -19.08 -8.84 4.40
N ASP A 132 -19.45 -7.93 3.48
CA ASP A 132 -19.79 -6.51 3.73
C ASP A 132 -18.63 -5.68 4.31
N VAL A 133 -17.38 -6.18 4.22
CA VAL A 133 -16.17 -5.46 4.62
C VAL A 133 -15.43 -4.96 3.40
N SER A 134 -15.35 -3.63 3.27
CA SER A 134 -14.60 -2.97 2.20
C SER A 134 -13.12 -2.81 2.56
N TYR A 135 -12.26 -3.37 1.73
CA TYR A 135 -10.79 -3.32 1.86
C TYR A 135 -10.16 -2.14 1.12
N ASN A 136 -10.94 -1.14 0.71
CA ASN A 136 -10.37 0.06 0.11
C ASN A 136 -9.77 1.00 1.17
N LEU A 137 -8.85 1.86 0.73
CA LEU A 137 -8.08 2.72 1.63
C LEU A 137 -8.99 3.74 2.33
N SER A 138 -10.02 4.24 1.64
CA SER A 138 -10.97 5.20 2.20
C SER A 138 -11.72 4.59 3.40
N SER A 139 -12.25 3.38 3.24
CA SER A 139 -12.99 2.65 4.28
C SER A 139 -12.08 2.31 5.47
N THR A 140 -10.86 1.84 5.20
CA THR A 140 -9.90 1.50 6.25
C THR A 140 -9.48 2.73 7.08
N LEU A 141 -9.22 3.87 6.43
CA LEU A 141 -8.90 5.12 7.13
C LEU A 141 -10.09 5.66 7.93
N ASN A 142 -11.31 5.51 7.39
CA ASN A 142 -12.54 5.88 8.11
C ASN A 142 -12.73 5.02 9.36
N GLU A 143 -12.45 3.71 9.30
CA GLU A 143 -12.49 2.84 10.47
C GLU A 143 -11.46 3.27 11.53
N ILE A 144 -10.22 3.57 11.13
CA ILE A 144 -9.19 4.10 12.04
C ILE A 144 -9.68 5.38 12.72
N ASN A 145 -10.34 6.28 11.98
CA ASN A 145 -10.91 7.50 12.53
C ASN A 145 -12.03 7.22 13.54
N LEU A 146 -12.94 6.30 13.23
CA LEU A 146 -14.02 5.89 14.14
C LEU A 146 -13.45 5.31 15.44
N LEU A 147 -12.46 4.42 15.34
CA LEU A 147 -11.77 3.83 16.50
C LEU A 147 -11.03 4.89 17.32
N ALA A 148 -10.34 5.84 16.68
CA ALA A 148 -9.71 6.96 17.36
C ALA A 148 -10.75 7.78 18.17
N ASN A 149 -11.89 8.10 17.56
CA ASN A 149 -12.95 8.86 18.21
C ASN A 149 -13.54 8.13 19.44
N PHE A 150 -13.71 6.81 19.36
CA PHE A 150 -14.13 6.00 20.52
C PHE A 150 -13.15 6.09 21.70
N THR A 151 -11.87 6.34 21.44
CA THR A 151 -10.84 6.54 22.47
C THR A 151 -10.70 8.01 22.93
N GLY A 152 -11.53 8.92 22.41
CA GLY A 152 -11.46 10.35 22.73
C GLY A 152 -10.37 11.11 21.96
N ILE A 153 -9.91 10.54 20.84
CA ILE A 153 -8.96 11.14 19.93
C ILE A 153 -9.73 11.54 18.65
N ASN A 154 -9.76 12.82 18.35
CA ASN A 154 -10.33 13.34 17.11
C ASN A 154 -9.23 13.34 16.03
N LEU A 155 -9.31 12.40 15.10
CA LEU A 155 -8.49 12.37 13.90
C LEU A 155 -9.25 13.06 12.76
N ASN A 156 -8.59 13.96 12.05
CA ASN A 156 -9.17 14.62 10.89
C ASN A 156 -8.13 14.68 9.77
N TYR A 157 -8.47 14.14 8.60
CA TYR A 157 -7.66 14.22 7.39
C TYR A 157 -8.51 14.80 6.26
N GLU A 158 -7.85 15.37 5.26
CA GLU A 158 -8.53 15.75 4.03
C GLU A 158 -8.99 14.51 3.27
N ASP A 159 -10.08 14.65 2.52
CA ASP A 159 -10.66 13.60 1.68
C ASP A 159 -9.60 12.75 0.95
N VAL A 160 -9.65 11.43 1.14
CA VAL A 160 -8.64 10.49 0.63
C VAL A 160 -8.56 10.55 -0.90
N GLN A 161 -9.67 10.85 -1.58
CA GLN A 161 -9.73 11.01 -3.03
C GLN A 161 -8.94 12.22 -3.55
N LYS A 162 -8.64 13.19 -2.68
CA LYS A 162 -7.83 14.37 -3.01
C LYS A 162 -6.36 14.18 -2.69
N GLN A 163 -6.00 13.08 -2.03
CA GLN A 163 -4.62 12.79 -1.69
C GLN A 163 -3.88 12.28 -2.91
N LYS A 164 -2.60 12.63 -2.99
CA LYS A 164 -1.74 12.13 -4.05
C LYS A 164 -1.28 10.72 -3.69
N ILE A 165 -1.80 9.73 -4.40
CA ILE A 165 -1.31 8.36 -4.37
C ILE A 165 -0.42 8.13 -5.58
N GLU A 166 0.70 7.45 -5.37
CA GLU A 166 1.59 7.02 -6.45
C GLU A 166 1.80 5.51 -6.30
N VAL A 167 1.50 4.75 -7.34
CA VAL A 167 1.84 3.33 -7.44
C VAL A 167 2.96 3.16 -8.46
N PHE A 168 4.07 2.57 -8.03
CA PHE A 168 5.26 2.43 -8.87
C PHE A 168 6.09 1.21 -8.48
N GLN A 169 6.93 0.76 -9.38
CA GLN A 169 7.80 -0.39 -9.15
C GLN A 169 9.25 -0.01 -9.47
N ASP A 170 10.07 0.11 -8.42
CA ASP A 170 11.51 0.38 -8.52
C ASP A 170 12.37 -0.85 -8.14
N SER A 171 11.70 -1.95 -7.77
CA SER A 171 12.28 -3.24 -7.41
C SER A 171 11.61 -4.34 -8.22
N PRO A 172 12.34 -5.38 -8.67
CA PRO A 172 11.74 -6.50 -9.38
C PRO A 172 10.72 -7.27 -8.54
N TRP A 173 10.82 -7.23 -7.22
CA TRP A 173 10.03 -8.09 -6.33
C TRP A 173 8.96 -7.35 -5.52
N HIS A 174 8.84 -6.03 -5.67
CA HIS A 174 7.89 -5.24 -4.88
C HIS A 174 7.20 -4.16 -5.70
N VAL A 175 5.89 -4.04 -5.55
CA VAL A 175 5.12 -2.86 -5.95
C VAL A 175 5.10 -1.88 -4.78
N ASN A 176 5.58 -0.67 -5.00
CA ASN A 176 5.53 0.38 -3.98
C ASN A 176 4.26 1.20 -4.16
N ILE A 177 3.63 1.50 -3.02
CA ILE A 177 2.51 2.43 -2.96
C ILE A 177 2.91 3.53 -2.00
N SER A 178 2.72 4.77 -2.41
CA SER A 178 2.94 5.92 -1.56
C SER A 178 1.76 6.87 -1.56
N ILE A 179 1.42 7.38 -0.39
CA ILE A 179 0.40 8.43 -0.21
C ILE A 179 1.05 9.65 0.42
N GLU A 180 0.77 10.82 -0.14
CA GLU A 180 1.05 12.11 0.49
C GLU A 180 -0.24 12.58 1.16
N MET A 181 -0.21 12.77 2.49
CA MET A 181 -1.40 13.15 3.25
C MET A 181 -1.15 14.23 4.29
N SER A 182 -2.21 15.00 4.58
CA SER A 182 -2.27 15.98 5.65
C SER A 182 -3.36 15.62 6.65
N TYR A 183 -3.04 15.64 7.94
CA TYR A 183 -3.99 15.32 8.99
C TYR A 183 -3.70 16.04 10.31
N THR A 184 -4.75 16.22 11.11
CA THR A 184 -4.71 16.81 12.44
C THR A 184 -5.26 15.81 13.46
N ILE A 185 -4.58 15.70 14.60
CA ILE A 185 -5.03 14.89 15.74
C ILE A 185 -5.25 15.82 16.93
N LYS A 186 -6.41 15.70 17.58
CA LYS A 186 -6.77 16.47 18.79
C LYS A 186 -7.31 15.53 19.86
N ASN A 187 -7.09 15.84 21.14
CA ASN A 187 -7.88 15.18 22.18
C ASN A 187 -9.31 15.73 22.18
N LYS A 188 -10.19 15.04 22.93
CA LYS A 188 -11.61 15.37 23.04
C LYS A 188 -11.91 16.82 23.44
N ASP A 189 -11.10 17.42 24.31
CA ASP A 189 -11.27 18.81 24.73
C ASP A 189 -10.46 19.82 23.90
N SER A 190 -9.73 19.35 22.89
CA SER A 190 -8.87 20.14 22.01
C SER A 190 -7.78 20.94 22.73
N SER A 191 -7.40 20.55 23.96
CA SER A 191 -6.29 21.17 24.69
C SER A 191 -4.93 20.78 24.14
N ILE A 192 -4.84 19.66 23.41
CA ILE A 192 -3.60 19.15 22.82
C ILE A 192 -3.88 18.78 21.36
N SER A 193 -2.96 19.18 20.47
CA SER A 193 -3.09 18.91 19.03
C SER A 193 -1.75 18.69 18.33
N TRP A 194 -1.74 17.80 17.34
CA TRP A 194 -0.66 17.63 16.38
C TRP A 194 -1.20 17.91 14.99
N ASN A 195 -0.40 18.61 14.16
CA ASN A 195 -0.70 18.87 12.77
C ASN A 195 0.44 18.32 11.91
N TYR A 196 0.10 17.49 10.94
CA TYR A 196 1.01 16.89 9.98
C TYR A 196 0.57 17.32 8.59
N GLU A 197 1.48 17.94 7.86
CA GLU A 197 1.23 18.45 6.51
C GLU A 197 2.15 17.72 5.53
N ASN A 198 1.58 17.27 4.40
CA ASN A 198 2.30 16.68 3.27
C ASN A 198 3.25 15.55 3.69
N ILE A 199 2.82 14.69 4.62
CA ILE A 199 3.63 13.55 5.01
C ILE A 199 3.55 12.47 3.94
N LYS A 200 4.70 11.98 3.49
CA LYS A 200 4.78 10.89 2.52
C LYS A 200 4.95 9.56 3.23
N ILE A 201 3.93 8.72 3.20
CA ILE A 201 3.96 7.35 3.73
C ILE A 201 4.13 6.39 2.56
N LYS A 202 5.03 5.41 2.70
CA LYS A 202 5.34 4.41 1.68
C LYS A 202 5.17 3.01 2.24
N THR A 203 4.66 2.10 1.43
CA THR A 203 4.67 0.66 1.68
C THR A 203 5.12 -0.09 0.42
N ALA A 204 5.61 -1.31 0.60
CA ALA A 204 6.11 -2.17 -0.47
C ALA A 204 5.41 -3.53 -0.38
N ILE A 205 4.67 -3.88 -1.43
CA ILE A 205 3.92 -5.12 -1.52
C ILE A 205 4.75 -6.13 -2.31
N PRO A 206 5.11 -7.28 -1.72
CA PRO A 206 5.82 -8.31 -2.45
C PRO A 206 4.91 -8.90 -3.53
N ILE A 207 5.44 -9.08 -4.74
CA ILE A 207 4.69 -9.71 -5.84
C ILE A 207 4.87 -11.24 -5.87
N SER A 208 5.67 -11.80 -4.96
CA SER A 208 5.86 -13.24 -4.86
C SER A 208 4.54 -13.92 -4.48
N ASN A 209 4.25 -15.04 -5.11
CA ASN A 209 2.98 -15.78 -5.02
C ASN A 209 1.77 -15.11 -5.72
N PHE A 210 1.96 -13.99 -6.42
CA PHE A 210 0.93 -13.52 -7.36
C PHE A 210 0.99 -14.32 -8.66
N LYS A 211 -0.17 -14.49 -9.30
CA LYS A 211 -0.24 -14.95 -10.69
C LYS A 211 0.42 -13.90 -11.58
N ASP A 212 1.25 -14.32 -12.54
CA ASP A 212 1.90 -13.38 -13.46
C ASP A 212 0.91 -12.89 -14.52
N PRO A 213 0.67 -11.57 -14.60
CA PRO A 213 -0.30 -11.00 -15.53
C PRO A 213 -0.07 -11.36 -16.99
N LEU A 214 1.19 -11.60 -17.38
CA LEU A 214 1.57 -11.97 -18.74
C LEU A 214 0.90 -13.26 -19.21
N TYR A 215 0.67 -14.22 -18.31
CA TYR A 215 0.18 -15.54 -18.66
C TYR A 215 -1.35 -15.67 -18.55
N PHE A 216 -2.08 -14.62 -18.14
CA PHE A 216 -3.54 -14.68 -18.08
C PHE A 216 -4.20 -14.80 -19.45
N ILE A 217 -3.71 -14.06 -20.45
CA ILE A 217 -4.55 -13.73 -21.62
C ILE A 217 -4.39 -14.73 -22.78
N ASN A 218 -3.51 -15.71 -22.67
CA ASN A 218 -3.26 -16.67 -23.76
C ASN A 218 -2.71 -18.02 -23.29
N ALA A 219 -2.38 -18.19 -22.02
CA ALA A 219 -1.82 -19.44 -21.54
C ALA A 219 -2.89 -20.21 -20.76
N ASP A 220 -3.15 -21.46 -21.17
CA ASP A 220 -3.97 -22.43 -20.40
C ASP A 220 -3.28 -22.82 -19.05
N SER A 221 -2.38 -21.99 -18.53
CA SER A 221 -1.50 -22.29 -17.40
C SER A 221 -1.45 -21.14 -16.41
N GLU A 222 -1.76 -21.44 -15.16
CA GLU A 222 -1.53 -20.54 -14.03
C GLU A 222 -0.03 -20.52 -13.69
N VAL A 223 0.66 -19.44 -14.03
CA VAL A 223 2.07 -19.24 -13.66
C VAL A 223 2.14 -18.32 -12.45
N ILE A 224 2.72 -18.82 -11.35
CA ILE A 224 2.89 -18.09 -10.09
C ILE A 224 4.30 -17.52 -10.03
N ILE A 225 4.42 -16.25 -9.64
CA ILE A 225 5.72 -15.58 -9.50
C ILE A 225 6.48 -16.14 -8.29
N ASN A 226 7.49 -16.96 -8.59
CA ASN A 226 8.47 -17.45 -7.63
C ASN A 226 9.85 -16.90 -7.95
N ARG A 227 10.51 -16.27 -6.99
CA ARG A 227 11.87 -15.76 -7.20
C ARG A 227 12.85 -16.93 -7.29
N THR A 228 13.71 -16.91 -8.32
CA THR A 228 14.76 -17.92 -8.48
C THR A 228 15.71 -17.94 -7.27
N THR A 229 15.94 -19.14 -6.75
CA THR A 229 17.00 -19.44 -5.78
C THR A 229 18.23 -20.06 -6.43
N TYR A 230 18.17 -20.28 -7.75
CA TYR A 230 19.15 -21.04 -8.52
C TYR A 230 20.28 -20.18 -9.06
N GLU A 231 21.47 -20.78 -9.15
CA GLU A 231 22.63 -20.21 -9.83
C GLU A 231 22.59 -20.60 -11.31
N LEU A 232 22.19 -19.66 -12.17
CA LEU A 232 22.16 -19.84 -13.61
C LEU A 232 23.55 -19.57 -14.22
N PRO A 233 23.96 -20.32 -15.27
CA PRO A 233 23.17 -21.29 -16.04
C PRO A 233 23.22 -22.74 -15.53
N SER A 234 23.90 -23.04 -14.41
CA SER A 234 24.11 -24.43 -13.95
C SER A 234 22.83 -25.20 -13.59
N GLU A 235 21.81 -24.50 -13.09
CA GLU A 235 20.57 -25.09 -12.56
C GLU A 235 19.35 -24.74 -13.44
N ILE A 236 19.59 -24.51 -14.74
CA ILE A 236 18.58 -24.05 -15.69
C ILE A 236 17.36 -24.98 -15.79
N ASN A 237 17.55 -26.29 -15.78
CA ASN A 237 16.43 -27.24 -15.86
C ASN A 237 15.52 -27.15 -14.62
N GLU A 238 16.09 -26.91 -13.44
CA GLU A 238 15.33 -26.76 -12.19
C GLU A 238 14.62 -25.40 -12.17
N HIS A 239 15.31 -24.33 -12.59
CA HIS A 239 14.71 -23.01 -12.75
C HIS A 239 13.49 -23.03 -13.68
N VAL A 240 13.60 -23.72 -14.82
CA VAL A 240 12.53 -23.89 -15.81
C VAL A 240 11.40 -24.78 -15.28
N ALA A 241 11.74 -25.92 -14.68
CA ALA A 241 10.76 -26.88 -14.17
C ALA A 241 9.87 -26.28 -13.06
N ASP A 242 10.45 -25.40 -12.24
CA ASP A 242 9.75 -24.72 -11.15
C ASP A 242 9.19 -23.35 -11.56
N THR A 243 9.31 -22.96 -12.84
CA THR A 243 8.82 -21.68 -13.39
C THR A 243 9.26 -20.47 -12.57
N ASN A 244 10.55 -20.44 -12.22
CA ASN A 244 11.11 -19.36 -11.43
C ASN A 244 11.36 -18.10 -12.25
N TYR A 245 11.47 -16.97 -11.56
CA TYR A 245 11.70 -15.65 -12.11
C TYR A 245 13.08 -15.15 -11.74
N ALA A 246 13.79 -14.59 -12.71
CA ALA A 246 14.99 -13.79 -12.54
C ALA A 246 14.66 -12.30 -12.70
N GLN A 247 15.49 -11.45 -12.11
CA GLN A 247 15.47 -10.01 -12.40
C GLN A 247 16.04 -9.80 -13.81
N CYS A 248 15.36 -9.03 -14.64
CA CYS A 248 15.79 -8.77 -16.00
C CYS A 248 15.46 -7.35 -16.42
N GLY A 249 16.49 -6.55 -16.73
CA GLY A 249 16.29 -5.16 -17.10
C GLY A 249 15.78 -4.90 -18.51
N LYS A 250 15.56 -5.98 -19.28
CA LYS A 250 15.05 -5.99 -20.65
C LYS A 250 13.67 -6.65 -20.74
N SER A 251 13.01 -6.80 -19.60
CA SER A 251 11.68 -7.36 -19.50
C SER A 251 10.75 -6.39 -18.78
N PRO A 252 9.44 -6.44 -19.06
CA PRO A 252 8.47 -5.62 -18.37
C PRO A 252 8.41 -5.99 -16.89
N ASN A 253 8.27 -4.98 -16.02
CA ASN A 253 7.97 -5.19 -14.61
C ASN A 253 6.50 -5.64 -14.40
N PHE A 254 6.14 -6.00 -13.18
CA PHE A 254 4.81 -6.54 -12.88
C PHE A 254 3.69 -5.55 -13.22
N LEU A 255 3.85 -4.26 -12.91
CA LEU A 255 2.86 -3.24 -13.25
C LEU A 255 2.69 -3.09 -14.77
N ASN A 256 3.78 -3.06 -15.54
CA ASN A 256 3.74 -3.01 -16.99
C ASN A 256 3.02 -4.25 -17.58
N ARG A 257 3.28 -5.44 -17.00
CA ARG A 257 2.57 -6.68 -17.37
C ARG A 257 1.07 -6.59 -17.08
N THR A 258 0.65 -6.07 -15.92
CA THR A 258 -0.81 -5.87 -15.62
C THR A 258 -1.50 -4.95 -16.62
N GLN A 259 -0.78 -3.95 -17.13
CA GLN A 259 -1.28 -2.96 -18.07
C GLN A 259 -1.21 -3.42 -19.54
N GLY A 260 -0.62 -4.58 -19.84
CA GLY A 260 -0.32 -4.98 -21.21
C GLY A 260 0.70 -4.07 -21.90
N ASN A 261 1.45 -3.26 -21.15
CA ASN A 261 2.46 -2.36 -21.70
C ASN A 261 3.80 -3.11 -21.86
N PHE A 262 3.92 -3.85 -22.95
CA PHE A 262 5.12 -4.64 -23.24
C PHE A 262 6.19 -3.90 -24.04
N GLU A 263 5.84 -2.77 -24.65
CA GLU A 263 6.77 -1.98 -25.46
C GLU A 263 7.74 -1.17 -24.59
N ASP A 264 7.34 -0.86 -23.35
CA ASP A 264 8.10 -0.01 -22.44
C ASP A 264 9.14 -0.77 -21.59
N MET A 265 9.94 -1.61 -22.25
CA MET A 265 10.99 -2.38 -21.59
C MET A 265 12.12 -1.47 -21.08
N GLU A 266 12.42 -0.38 -21.79
CA GLU A 266 13.50 0.55 -21.41
C GLU A 266 13.18 1.30 -20.11
N ASN A 267 11.91 1.66 -19.86
CA ASN A 267 11.53 2.31 -18.59
C ASN A 267 11.38 1.33 -17.43
N SER A 268 11.30 0.02 -17.69
CA SER A 268 11.25 -0.99 -16.63
C SER A 268 12.57 -1.03 -15.84
N GLY A 269 13.68 -0.60 -16.44
CA GLY A 269 14.98 -0.48 -15.78
C GLY A 269 15.36 -1.75 -15.01
N LEU A 270 15.89 -1.64 -13.80
CA LEU A 270 16.24 -2.81 -12.97
C LEU A 270 15.03 -3.52 -12.32
N SER A 271 13.79 -3.08 -12.60
CA SER A 271 12.58 -3.60 -11.96
C SER A 271 11.86 -4.67 -12.79
N GLY A 272 12.34 -4.97 -13.99
CA GLY A 272 11.81 -6.05 -14.80
C GLY A 272 12.04 -7.42 -14.16
N ILE A 273 11.08 -8.31 -14.36
CA ILE A 273 11.17 -9.73 -14.02
C ILE A 273 11.06 -10.54 -15.30
N GLU A 274 11.64 -11.73 -15.35
CA GLU A 274 11.58 -12.65 -16.48
C GLU A 274 11.55 -14.09 -15.96
N SER A 275 10.76 -14.96 -16.60
CA SER A 275 10.71 -16.38 -16.21
C SER A 275 10.97 -17.25 -17.43
N LEU A 276 11.64 -18.38 -17.18
CA LEU A 276 11.65 -19.44 -18.15
C LEU A 276 10.53 -20.45 -17.89
N VAL A 277 9.53 -20.48 -18.77
CA VAL A 277 8.44 -21.46 -18.75
C VAL A 277 8.61 -22.49 -19.85
N ASP A 278 8.72 -23.78 -19.48
CA ASP A 278 8.68 -24.89 -20.43
C ASP A 278 7.25 -25.10 -20.92
N PHE A 279 6.89 -24.38 -21.98
CA PHE A 279 5.73 -24.77 -22.76
C PHE A 279 6.06 -26.09 -23.45
N GLN A 280 5.38 -27.17 -23.06
CA GLN A 280 5.46 -28.50 -23.70
C GLN A 280 4.89 -28.49 -25.14
N SER A 281 5.27 -27.51 -25.96
CA SER A 281 5.05 -27.51 -27.39
C SER A 281 6.27 -28.15 -28.05
N PRO A 282 6.10 -29.25 -28.81
CA PRO A 282 7.19 -29.95 -29.50
C PRO A 282 7.90 -29.11 -30.58
N LEU A 283 7.51 -27.84 -30.76
CA LEU A 283 8.04 -26.92 -31.78
C LEU A 283 8.76 -25.69 -31.19
N TYR A 284 8.70 -25.44 -29.88
CA TYR A 284 9.18 -24.20 -29.28
C TYR A 284 10.15 -24.48 -28.13
N SER A 285 11.41 -24.72 -28.46
CA SER A 285 12.52 -24.70 -27.50
C SER A 285 12.93 -23.27 -27.09
N VAL A 286 12.05 -22.29 -27.30
CA VAL A 286 12.31 -20.87 -27.01
C VAL A 286 11.48 -20.50 -25.81
N ILE A 287 12.17 -20.10 -24.76
CA ILE A 287 11.55 -19.75 -23.52
C ILE A 287 11.82 -18.25 -23.28
N ASP A 288 10.86 -17.40 -23.63
CA ASP A 288 10.98 -15.95 -23.49
C ASP A 288 9.59 -15.31 -23.56
N PHE A 289 9.31 -14.29 -22.74
CA PHE A 289 8.09 -13.48 -22.87
C PHE A 289 7.93 -12.87 -24.27
N GLN A 290 9.02 -12.57 -24.98
CA GLN A 290 8.95 -12.08 -26.36
C GLN A 290 8.29 -13.08 -27.29
N TYR A 291 8.30 -14.38 -26.97
CA TYR A 291 7.63 -15.39 -27.77
C TYR A 291 6.10 -15.29 -27.68
N LEU A 292 5.56 -14.78 -26.56
CA LEU A 292 4.12 -14.51 -26.41
C LEU A 292 3.69 -13.26 -27.20
N ASN A 293 4.59 -12.28 -27.36
CA ASN A 293 4.24 -10.96 -27.91
C ASN A 293 4.82 -10.64 -29.30
N THR A 294 5.79 -11.40 -29.81
CA THR A 294 6.47 -11.09 -31.09
C THR A 294 6.43 -12.25 -32.07
N ILE A 295 6.22 -11.90 -33.35
CA ILE A 295 6.14 -12.88 -34.45
C ILE A 295 7.55 -13.33 -34.90
N ASN A 296 8.63 -12.61 -34.54
CA ASN A 296 10.00 -12.92 -34.96
C ASN A 296 11.03 -12.58 -33.87
N PRO A 297 11.45 -13.55 -33.03
CA PRO A 297 12.51 -13.31 -32.05
C PRO A 297 13.85 -13.02 -32.75
N SER A 298 14.71 -12.28 -32.06
CA SER A 298 16.11 -12.06 -32.46
C SER A 298 16.88 -13.40 -32.51
N PRO A 299 18.15 -13.40 -32.95
CA PRO A 299 18.96 -14.61 -32.98
C PRO A 299 18.94 -15.35 -31.64
N ARG A 300 18.81 -16.67 -31.71
CA ARG A 300 18.65 -17.51 -30.53
C ARG A 300 20.02 -17.94 -29.99
N THR A 301 20.22 -17.79 -28.69
CA THR A 301 21.41 -18.26 -27.95
C THR A 301 21.06 -19.52 -27.16
N ASN A 302 21.95 -20.51 -27.13
CA ASN A 302 21.78 -21.72 -26.31
C ASN A 302 22.20 -21.45 -24.87
N ILE A 303 21.34 -21.77 -23.90
CA ILE A 303 21.65 -21.63 -22.48
C ILE A 303 22.51 -22.81 -22.02
N GLY A 304 23.82 -22.65 -21.96
CA GLY A 304 24.70 -23.55 -21.20
C GLY A 304 24.61 -25.05 -21.52
N GLY A 305 24.37 -25.45 -22.78
CA GLY A 305 24.28 -26.87 -23.15
C GLY A 305 23.01 -27.58 -22.66
N SER A 306 22.05 -26.83 -22.10
CA SER A 306 20.75 -27.34 -21.63
C SER A 306 19.83 -27.82 -22.74
N GLY A 307 20.03 -27.32 -23.96
CA GLY A 307 19.11 -27.52 -25.07
C GLY A 307 18.00 -26.46 -25.15
N TYR A 308 17.90 -25.56 -24.17
CA TYR A 308 17.04 -24.38 -24.24
C TYR A 308 17.68 -23.29 -25.08
N LEU A 309 16.84 -22.58 -25.84
CA LEU A 309 17.21 -21.42 -26.61
C LEU A 309 16.51 -20.18 -26.02
N ILE A 310 17.24 -19.08 -25.89
CA ILE A 310 16.68 -17.77 -25.52
C ILE A 310 17.00 -16.74 -26.61
N ASP A 311 16.25 -15.66 -26.66
CA ASP A 311 16.63 -14.49 -27.45
C ASP A 311 17.97 -13.92 -26.95
N SER A 312 18.92 -13.71 -27.86
CA SER A 312 20.22 -13.11 -27.54
C SER A 312 20.14 -11.73 -26.88
N THR A 313 19.02 -11.02 -27.02
CA THR A 313 18.81 -9.74 -26.35
C THR A 313 18.67 -9.92 -24.83
N HIS A 314 18.32 -11.11 -24.33
CA HIS A 314 18.12 -11.43 -22.91
C HIS A 314 19.25 -12.24 -22.28
N ASP A 315 20.36 -12.49 -22.99
CA ASP A 315 21.51 -13.25 -22.49
C ASP A 315 22.00 -12.72 -21.11
N GLU A 316 21.99 -11.40 -20.93
CA GLU A 316 22.37 -10.72 -19.68
C GLU A 316 21.49 -11.13 -18.47
N CYS A 317 20.22 -11.46 -18.70
CA CYS A 317 19.29 -11.81 -17.63
C CYS A 317 19.56 -13.21 -17.04
N TYR A 318 20.30 -14.04 -17.78
CA TYR A 318 20.62 -15.41 -17.41
C TYR A 318 22.12 -15.64 -17.20
N ASN A 319 22.92 -14.56 -17.25
CA ASN A 319 24.39 -14.59 -17.16
C ASN A 319 25.03 -15.54 -18.19
N ILE A 320 24.53 -15.52 -19.43
CA ILE A 320 25.04 -16.33 -20.55
C ILE A 320 26.09 -15.54 -21.35
#